data_AF-A0A962F101-F1
#
_entry.id   AF-A0A962F101-F1
#
_cell.length_a   1.000
_cell.length_b   1.000
_cell.length_c   1.000
_cell.angle_alpha   90.00
_cell.angle_beta   90.00
_cell.angle_gamma   90.00
#
_symmetry.space_group_name_H-M   'P 1'
#
loop_
_entity.id
_entity.type
_entity.pdbx_description
1 polymer ?
#
loop_
_entity_poly.entity_id
_entity_poly.type
_entity_poly.pdbx_seq_one_letter_code
_entity_poly.pdbx_strand_id
1 'polypeptide(L)'
;MTTNNDFVVKDISLADWGRKEINIAETEMPGLMATREEYGPSQPLKGARIMGSLHMTIQTAVLIETLTALGADVRWVSCNIYSTQDHAAAGVASRGVPVFAYKGESLREYWEFTKRAMEWGDGGTPNMILDDGGDATMFVHLGLRAEKGDKAFLDNPKSEEETHFFAVLKETLAEKPGWFAQLAKNIRGVSEETTTGVNRLYQLARDGKLLFPAINVNDSVTKSKFDNLY
;
A
#
# COMPACT_ATOMS: atom_id res chain seq x y z
N MET A 1 -21.56 19.78 -2.12
CA MET A 1 -21.24 18.35 -2.07
C MET A 1 -20.28 18.18 -0.91
N THR A 2 -20.70 17.48 0.15
CA THR A 2 -19.87 17.24 1.34
C THR A 2 -18.62 16.45 0.94
N THR A 3 -17.47 17.13 0.86
CA THR A 3 -16.15 16.49 0.75
C THR A 3 -15.91 15.78 2.09
N ASN A 4 -16.39 14.55 2.21
CA ASN A 4 -15.90 13.67 3.25
C ASN A 4 -14.46 13.34 2.85
N ASN A 5 -13.51 14.01 3.51
CA ASN A 5 -12.08 13.86 3.25
C ASN A 5 -11.65 12.44 3.66
N ASP A 6 -11.60 11.51 2.69
CA ASP A 6 -11.20 10.12 2.92
C ASP A 6 -9.67 10.00 2.90
N PHE A 7 -9.01 10.67 3.84
CA PHE A 7 -7.57 10.62 4.06
C PHE A 7 -7.27 10.90 5.54
N VAL A 8 -6.12 10.43 6.02
CA VAL A 8 -5.55 10.77 7.32
C VAL A 8 -4.08 11.14 7.10
N VAL A 9 -3.79 12.43 7.14
CA VAL A 9 -2.44 13.00 6.99
C VAL A 9 -2.19 13.99 8.13
N LYS A 10 -0.91 14.30 8.41
CA LYS A 10 -0.54 15.16 9.54
C LYS A 10 -1.17 16.54 9.47
N ASP A 11 -1.02 17.19 8.31
CA ASP A 11 -1.44 18.56 8.08
C ASP A 11 -1.65 18.79 6.58
N ILE A 12 -2.91 18.94 6.17
CA ILE A 12 -3.27 19.15 4.77
C ILE A 12 -2.78 20.50 4.22
N SER A 13 -2.47 21.47 5.09
CA SER A 13 -1.94 22.78 4.67
C SER A 13 -0.54 22.69 4.06
N LEU A 14 0.16 21.57 4.25
CA LEU A 14 1.47 21.30 3.65
C LEU A 14 1.40 20.94 2.15
N ALA A 15 0.19 20.81 1.57
CA ALA A 15 -0.01 20.37 0.20
C ALA A 15 0.73 21.20 -0.85
N ASP A 16 0.75 22.54 -0.71
CA ASP A 16 1.45 23.43 -1.65
C ASP A 16 2.97 23.25 -1.62
N TRP A 17 3.53 22.94 -0.45
CA TRP A 17 4.94 22.59 -0.33
C TRP A 17 5.20 21.23 -0.97
N GLY A 18 4.38 20.22 -0.64
CA GLY A 18 4.42 18.91 -1.28
C GLY A 18 4.41 19.00 -2.81
N ARG A 19 3.52 19.82 -3.37
CA ARG A 19 3.42 20.03 -4.81
C ARG A 19 4.69 20.59 -5.43
N LYS A 20 5.33 21.57 -4.77
CA LYS A 20 6.59 22.14 -5.27
C LYS A 20 7.70 21.10 -5.31
N GLU A 21 7.82 20.25 -4.29
CA GLU A 21 8.83 19.20 -4.27
C GLU A 21 8.51 18.05 -5.23
N ILE A 22 7.24 17.68 -5.40
CA ILE A 22 6.81 16.71 -6.42
C ILE A 22 7.22 17.19 -7.81
N ASN A 23 6.94 18.46 -8.15
CA ASN A 23 7.33 19.02 -9.46
C ASN A 23 8.85 19.00 -9.68
N ILE A 24 9.66 19.16 -8.63
CA ILE A 24 11.12 19.04 -8.72
C ILE A 24 11.51 17.57 -8.90
N ALA A 25 10.91 16.66 -8.12
CA ALA A 25 11.21 15.23 -8.22
C ALA A 25 10.86 14.64 -9.59
N GLU A 26 9.80 15.12 -10.24
CA GLU A 26 9.47 14.72 -11.62
C GLU A 26 10.62 14.96 -12.61
N THR A 27 11.43 16.01 -12.44
CA THR A 27 12.59 16.25 -13.31
C THR A 27 13.73 15.25 -13.08
N GLU A 28 13.78 14.64 -11.91
CA GLU A 28 14.77 13.63 -11.51
C GLU A 28 14.27 12.19 -11.67
N MET A 29 13.02 11.99 -12.10
CA MET A 29 12.41 10.66 -12.26
C MET A 29 12.00 10.40 -13.72
N PRO A 30 12.94 10.46 -14.69
CA PRO A 30 12.61 10.41 -16.12
C PRO A 30 11.93 9.09 -16.54
N GLY A 31 12.21 7.98 -15.85
CA GLY A 31 11.56 6.69 -16.13
C GLY A 31 10.05 6.71 -15.88
N LEU A 32 9.61 7.34 -14.78
CA LEU A 32 8.18 7.50 -14.50
C LEU A 32 7.54 8.50 -15.46
N MET A 33 8.22 9.60 -15.77
CA MET A 33 7.70 10.60 -16.70
C MET A 33 7.54 10.05 -18.12
N ALA A 34 8.53 9.29 -18.62
CA ALA A 34 8.44 8.59 -19.89
C ALA A 34 7.31 7.54 -19.90
N THR A 35 7.13 6.82 -18.78
CA THR A 35 6.02 5.86 -18.63
C THR A 35 4.66 6.55 -18.75
N ARG A 36 4.49 7.75 -18.16
CA ARG A 36 3.27 8.55 -18.30
C ARG A 36 3.04 8.97 -19.75
N GLU A 37 4.08 9.43 -20.44
CA GLU A 37 4.00 9.86 -21.84
C GLU A 37 3.63 8.70 -22.77
N GLU A 38 4.29 7.55 -22.61
CA GLU A 38 4.09 6.37 -23.46
C GLU A 38 2.72 5.72 -23.22
N TYR A 39 2.36 5.48 -21.95
CA TYR A 39 1.19 4.66 -21.61
C TYR A 39 -0.04 5.45 -21.21
N GLY A 40 0.10 6.73 -20.85
CA GLY A 40 -1.01 7.62 -20.49
C GLY A 40 -2.16 7.60 -21.52
N PRO A 41 -1.92 7.75 -22.83
CA PRO A 41 -3.00 7.74 -23.83
C PRO A 41 -3.82 6.45 -23.87
N SER A 42 -3.21 5.30 -23.54
CA SER A 42 -3.87 3.99 -23.60
C SER A 42 -4.62 3.61 -22.31
N GLN A 43 -4.36 4.33 -21.21
CA GLN A 43 -4.99 4.11 -19.89
C GLN A 43 -4.95 2.62 -19.46
N PRO A 44 -3.78 1.95 -19.45
CA PRO A 44 -3.70 0.50 -19.27
C PRO A 44 -4.15 0.04 -17.88
N LEU A 45 -4.14 0.94 -16.89
CA LEU A 45 -4.58 0.66 -15.53
C LEU A 45 -6.03 1.06 -15.29
N LYS A 46 -6.79 1.42 -16.33
CA LYS A 46 -8.22 1.74 -16.18
C LYS A 46 -8.99 0.56 -15.57
N GLY A 47 -9.61 0.81 -14.41
CA GLY A 47 -10.34 -0.20 -13.64
C GLY A 47 -9.47 -0.97 -12.64
N ALA A 48 -8.16 -0.73 -12.60
CA ALA A 48 -7.31 -1.17 -11.50
C ALA A 48 -7.65 -0.37 -10.24
N ARG A 49 -7.75 -1.08 -9.12
CA ARG A 49 -7.91 -0.56 -7.77
C ARG A 49 -6.67 -0.98 -6.99
N ILE A 50 -5.70 -0.08 -6.90
CA ILE A 50 -4.38 -0.34 -6.36
C ILE A 50 -4.34 0.12 -4.90
N MET A 51 -4.07 -0.82 -4.00
CA MET A 51 -3.67 -0.51 -2.63
C MET A 51 -2.14 -0.52 -2.57
N GLY A 52 -1.55 0.64 -2.25
CA GLY A 52 -0.10 0.79 -2.09
C GLY A 52 0.31 0.85 -0.63
N SER A 53 1.37 0.14 -0.28
CA SER A 53 2.00 0.10 1.05
C SER A 53 3.50 0.23 0.91
N LEU A 54 3.94 1.45 0.54
CA LEU A 54 5.33 1.86 0.35
C LEU A 54 5.58 3.11 1.19
N HIS A 55 6.82 3.41 1.55
CA HIS A 55 7.15 4.67 2.23
C HIS A 55 6.47 5.88 1.56
N MET A 56 5.67 6.64 2.30
CA MET A 56 4.92 7.78 1.76
C MET A 56 5.82 9.03 1.63
N THR A 57 6.66 9.04 0.59
CA THR A 57 7.64 10.11 0.30
C THR A 57 7.26 10.91 -0.95
N ILE A 58 8.05 11.93 -1.29
CA ILE A 58 7.94 12.69 -2.54
C ILE A 58 8.15 11.76 -3.75
N GLN A 59 9.09 10.83 -3.69
CA GLN A 59 9.34 9.88 -4.79
C GLN A 59 8.14 8.96 -4.99
N THR A 60 7.56 8.46 -3.90
CA THR A 60 6.33 7.67 -3.94
C THR A 60 5.14 8.50 -4.42
N ALA A 61 5.07 9.79 -4.12
CA ALA A 61 4.05 10.67 -4.69
C ALA A 61 4.13 10.73 -6.23
N VAL A 62 5.33 10.78 -6.82
CA VAL A 62 5.50 10.71 -8.29
C VAL A 62 5.06 9.34 -8.83
N LEU A 63 5.33 8.24 -8.11
CA LEU A 63 4.82 6.90 -8.45
C LEU A 63 3.28 6.86 -8.43
N ILE A 64 2.65 7.32 -7.35
CA ILE A 64 1.18 7.40 -7.22
C ILE A 64 0.56 8.20 -8.37
N GLU A 65 1.14 9.36 -8.67
CA GLU A 65 0.66 10.22 -9.76
C GLU A 65 0.89 9.59 -11.15
N THR A 66 1.88 8.72 -11.28
CA THR A 66 2.06 7.89 -12.48
C THR A 66 0.95 6.86 -12.60
N LEU A 67 0.68 6.09 -11.55
CA LEU A 67 -0.38 5.06 -11.56
C LEU A 67 -1.75 5.67 -11.90
N THR A 68 -2.08 6.81 -11.29
CA THR A 68 -3.32 7.54 -11.58
C THR A 68 -3.35 8.12 -12.99
N ALA A 69 -2.23 8.66 -13.50
CA ALA A 69 -2.11 9.11 -14.88
C ALA A 69 -2.31 7.96 -15.90
N LEU A 70 -1.98 6.72 -15.52
CA LEU A 70 -2.20 5.51 -16.32
C LEU A 70 -3.63 4.93 -16.15
N GLY A 71 -4.49 5.56 -15.34
CA GLY A 71 -5.92 5.24 -15.19
C GLY A 71 -6.30 4.45 -13.94
N ALA A 72 -5.36 4.20 -13.02
CA ALA A 72 -5.65 3.49 -11.78
C ALA A 72 -6.44 4.35 -10.77
N ASP A 73 -7.32 3.69 -10.01
CA ASP A 73 -7.86 4.20 -8.75
C ASP A 73 -6.98 3.72 -7.60
N VAL A 74 -6.46 4.65 -6.79
CA VAL A 74 -5.33 4.40 -5.88
C VAL A 74 -5.69 4.79 -4.46
N ARG A 75 -5.28 3.97 -3.50
CA ARG A 75 -5.30 4.26 -2.05
C ARG A 75 -3.97 3.88 -1.45
N TRP A 76 -3.47 4.65 -0.49
CA TRP A 76 -2.07 4.51 -0.02
C TRP A 76 -1.89 4.56 1.49
N VAL A 77 -0.93 3.78 1.97
CA VAL A 77 -0.34 3.85 3.32
C VAL A 77 1.18 3.85 3.23
N SER A 78 1.83 4.29 4.31
CA SER A 78 3.26 4.05 4.49
C SER A 78 3.49 2.63 5.01
N CYS A 79 4.60 1.97 4.61
CA CYS A 79 5.04 0.70 5.20
C CYS A 79 5.97 0.88 6.42
N ASN A 80 6.15 2.12 6.90
CA ASN A 80 6.92 2.40 8.10
C ASN A 80 6.40 3.65 8.82
N ILE A 81 6.33 3.56 10.14
CA ILE A 81 5.76 4.59 11.02
C ILE A 81 6.53 5.92 11.01
N TYR A 82 7.77 5.96 10.52
CA TYR A 82 8.62 7.16 10.53
C TYR A 82 9.05 7.64 9.14
N SER A 83 8.73 6.90 8.08
CA SER A 83 9.21 7.21 6.72
C SER A 83 8.38 8.26 5.99
N THR A 84 7.15 8.51 6.44
CA THR A 84 6.26 9.47 5.78
C THR A 84 6.89 10.87 5.75
N GLN A 85 6.87 11.49 4.57
CA GLN A 85 7.08 12.92 4.41
C GLN A 85 5.71 13.59 4.39
N ASP A 86 5.35 14.28 5.48
CA ASP A 86 3.97 14.76 5.68
C ASP A 86 3.49 15.72 4.58
N HIS A 87 4.39 16.52 4.01
CA HIS A 87 4.08 17.38 2.87
C HIS A 87 3.85 16.59 1.58
N ALA A 88 4.55 15.46 1.36
CA ALA A 88 4.26 14.56 0.25
C ALA A 88 2.86 13.94 0.40
N ALA A 89 2.54 13.42 1.60
CA ALA A 89 1.23 12.86 1.91
C ALA A 89 0.10 13.88 1.69
N ALA A 90 0.27 15.12 2.17
CA ALA A 90 -0.67 16.22 1.93
C ALA A 90 -0.78 16.60 0.44
N GLY A 91 0.36 16.63 -0.27
CA GLY A 91 0.44 16.94 -1.70
C GLY A 91 -0.35 15.94 -2.55
N VAL A 92 -0.31 14.66 -2.20
CA VAL A 92 -1.09 13.59 -2.85
C VAL A 92 -2.56 13.63 -2.42
N ALA A 93 -2.83 13.75 -1.12
CA ALA A 93 -4.20 13.78 -0.59
C ALA A 93 -5.03 14.95 -1.15
N SER A 94 -4.42 16.13 -1.30
CA SER A 94 -5.07 17.32 -1.88
C SER A 94 -5.50 17.15 -3.35
N ARG A 95 -4.94 16.16 -4.05
CA ARG A 95 -5.34 15.78 -5.42
C ARG A 95 -6.48 14.77 -5.48
N GLY A 96 -7.01 14.37 -4.32
CA GLY A 96 -8.13 13.44 -4.20
C GLY A 96 -7.74 11.97 -4.17
N VAL A 97 -6.44 11.64 -4.01
CA VAL A 97 -5.99 10.27 -3.76
C VAL A 97 -6.00 10.01 -2.24
N PRO A 98 -6.76 9.02 -1.74
CA PRO A 98 -6.77 8.64 -0.33
C PRO A 98 -5.39 8.21 0.16
N VAL A 99 -4.86 8.95 1.16
CA VAL A 99 -3.60 8.65 1.85
C VAL A 99 -3.88 8.54 3.34
N PHE A 100 -3.45 7.45 3.96
CA PHE A 100 -3.55 7.21 5.40
C PHE A 100 -2.13 6.99 5.93
N ALA A 101 -1.43 8.10 6.18
CA ALA A 101 -0.04 8.07 6.61
C ALA A 101 0.36 9.43 7.20
N TYR A 102 1.11 9.41 8.30
CA TYR A 102 1.91 10.55 8.74
C TYR A 102 3.15 10.11 9.51
N LYS A 103 4.11 11.01 9.63
CA LYS A 103 5.35 10.71 10.37
C LYS A 103 5.09 10.60 11.86
N GLY A 104 5.50 9.48 12.45
CA GLY A 104 5.34 9.21 13.88
C GLY A 104 3.96 8.71 14.25
N GLU A 105 3.26 8.02 13.35
CA GLU A 105 2.09 7.23 13.69
C GLU A 105 2.43 6.11 14.68
N SER A 106 1.47 5.73 15.51
CA SER A 106 1.61 4.56 16.38
C SER A 106 1.49 3.27 15.57
N LEU A 107 2.02 2.16 16.10
CA LEU A 107 1.84 0.83 15.50
C LEU A 107 0.36 0.45 15.36
N ARG A 108 -0.51 0.99 16.23
CA ARG A 108 -1.96 0.79 16.09
C ARG A 108 -2.51 1.51 14.87
N GLU A 109 -2.15 2.78 14.70
CA GLU A 109 -2.58 3.58 13.55
C GLU A 109 -2.06 3.01 12.25
N TYR A 110 -0.80 2.56 12.19
CA TYR A 110 -0.21 1.86 11.05
C TYR A 110 -1.10 0.72 10.52
N TRP A 111 -1.54 -0.18 11.40
CA TRP A 111 -2.36 -1.32 11.00
C TRP A 111 -3.82 -0.92 10.69
N GLU A 112 -4.37 0.08 11.38
CA GLU A 112 -5.69 0.65 11.04
C GLU A 112 -5.69 1.36 9.68
N PHE A 113 -4.62 2.07 9.36
CA PHE A 113 -4.42 2.69 8.06
C PHE A 113 -4.30 1.64 6.97
N THR A 114 -3.55 0.56 7.22
CA THR A 114 -3.46 -0.59 6.32
C THR A 114 -4.85 -1.16 6.01
N LYS A 115 -5.67 -1.41 7.03
CA LYS A 115 -7.07 -1.81 6.86
C LYS A 115 -7.86 -0.79 6.04
N ARG A 116 -7.76 0.50 6.39
CA ARG A 116 -8.52 1.59 5.76
C ARG A 116 -8.20 1.79 4.28
N ALA A 117 -6.93 1.59 3.90
CA ALA A 117 -6.51 1.65 2.51
C ALA A 117 -7.01 0.46 1.67
N MET A 118 -7.43 -0.65 2.30
CA MET A 118 -8.10 -1.76 1.62
C MET A 118 -9.62 -1.56 1.44
N GLU A 119 -10.21 -0.51 2.03
CA GLU A 119 -11.64 -0.21 1.95
C GLU A 119 -11.93 0.80 0.85
N TRP A 120 -12.59 0.38 -0.24
CA TRP A 120 -13.06 1.34 -1.24
C TRP A 120 -14.41 1.95 -0.83
N GLY A 121 -14.62 3.22 -1.20
CA GLY A 121 -15.81 3.99 -0.80
C GLY A 121 -17.14 3.43 -1.30
N ASP A 122 -17.13 2.57 -2.32
CA ASP A 122 -18.31 1.86 -2.84
C ASP A 122 -18.55 0.50 -2.15
N GLY A 123 -17.82 0.20 -1.07
CA GLY A 123 -17.83 -1.11 -0.40
C GLY A 123 -16.99 -2.18 -1.11
N GLY A 124 -16.26 -1.82 -2.16
CA GLY A 124 -15.34 -2.69 -2.86
C GLY A 124 -13.99 -2.88 -2.12
N THR A 125 -13.10 -3.60 -2.77
CA THR A 125 -11.75 -3.93 -2.27
C THR A 125 -10.72 -3.70 -3.38
N PRO A 126 -9.41 -3.65 -3.09
CA PRO A 126 -8.39 -3.59 -4.13
C PRO A 126 -8.44 -4.84 -5.01
N ASN A 127 -7.95 -4.68 -6.24
CA ASN A 127 -7.67 -5.79 -7.14
C ASN A 127 -6.19 -5.94 -7.48
N MET A 128 -5.33 -5.06 -6.96
CA MET A 128 -3.88 -5.12 -7.04
C MET A 128 -3.26 -4.60 -5.74
N ILE A 129 -2.11 -5.15 -5.35
CA ILE A 129 -1.28 -4.64 -4.24
C ILE A 129 0.08 -4.20 -4.79
N LEU A 130 0.55 -3.04 -4.34
CA LEU A 130 1.94 -2.60 -4.50
C LEU A 130 2.54 -2.53 -3.09
N ASP A 131 3.45 -3.44 -2.76
CA ASP A 131 3.87 -3.71 -1.38
C ASP A 131 5.38 -3.49 -1.22
N ASP A 132 5.77 -3.03 -0.04
CA ASP A 132 7.14 -2.97 0.42
C ASP A 132 7.21 -3.53 1.85
N GLY A 133 7.91 -4.65 1.99
CA GLY A 133 8.07 -5.39 3.23
C GLY A 133 7.03 -6.49 3.41
N GLY A 134 5.93 -6.45 2.67
CA GLY A 134 4.92 -7.50 2.59
C GLY A 134 3.79 -7.39 3.61
N ASP A 135 3.66 -6.27 4.33
CA ASP A 135 2.67 -6.14 5.42
C ASP A 135 1.23 -6.11 4.90
N ALA A 136 0.96 -5.42 3.79
CA ALA A 136 -0.35 -5.43 3.16
C ALA A 136 -0.71 -6.86 2.69
N THR A 137 0.25 -7.56 2.10
CA THR A 137 0.09 -8.95 1.70
C THR A 137 -0.19 -9.86 2.90
N MET A 138 0.56 -9.71 4.00
CA MET A 138 0.39 -10.51 5.21
C MET A 138 -0.95 -10.23 5.90
N PHE A 139 -1.45 -8.99 5.87
CA PHE A 139 -2.77 -8.64 6.38
C PHE A 139 -3.88 -9.45 5.69
N VAL A 140 -3.82 -9.58 4.36
CA VAL A 140 -4.79 -10.41 3.60
C VAL A 140 -4.63 -11.90 3.91
N HIS A 141 -3.40 -12.42 3.90
CA HIS A 141 -3.14 -13.85 4.09
C HIS A 141 -3.53 -14.33 5.48
N LEU A 142 -3.11 -13.61 6.53
CA LEU A 142 -3.39 -13.98 7.91
C LEU A 142 -4.84 -13.69 8.30
N GLY A 143 -5.43 -12.62 7.76
CA GLY A 143 -6.86 -12.37 7.90
C GLY A 143 -7.71 -13.49 7.32
N LEU A 144 -7.42 -13.95 6.09
CA LEU A 144 -8.16 -15.08 5.48
C LEU A 144 -7.95 -16.39 6.25
N ARG A 145 -6.73 -16.65 6.73
CA ARG A 145 -6.44 -17.81 7.57
C ARG A 145 -7.31 -17.83 8.83
N ALA A 146 -7.37 -16.70 9.53
CA ALA A 146 -8.19 -16.54 10.72
C ALA A 146 -9.69 -16.58 10.42
N GLU A 147 -10.13 -16.01 9.30
CA GLU A 147 -11.53 -16.06 8.84
C GLU A 147 -11.98 -17.49 8.56
N LYS A 148 -11.08 -18.34 8.05
CA LYS A 148 -11.30 -19.79 7.85
C LYS A 148 -11.25 -20.63 9.15
N GLY A 149 -11.06 -19.99 10.30
CA GLY A 149 -11.16 -20.62 11.63
C GLY A 149 -9.83 -20.89 12.32
N ASP A 150 -8.68 -20.74 11.65
CA ASP A 150 -7.38 -20.87 12.29
C ASP A 150 -6.98 -19.56 12.99
N LYS A 151 -7.51 -19.37 14.20
CA LYS A 151 -7.37 -18.13 14.99
C LYS A 151 -6.35 -18.23 16.11
N ALA A 152 -5.86 -19.43 16.44
CA ALA A 152 -5.04 -19.66 17.62
C ALA A 152 -3.72 -18.85 17.63
N PHE A 153 -3.18 -18.54 16.46
CA PHE A 153 -1.97 -17.71 16.35
C PHE A 153 -2.18 -16.27 16.81
N LEU A 154 -3.40 -15.74 16.70
CA LEU A 154 -3.72 -14.35 17.07
C LEU A 154 -3.62 -14.10 18.59
N ASP A 155 -3.58 -15.15 19.41
CA ASP A 155 -3.43 -15.07 20.86
C ASP A 155 -1.97 -15.22 21.32
N ASN A 156 -1.02 -15.31 20.39
CA ASN A 156 0.38 -15.56 20.69
C ASN A 156 1.35 -14.63 19.92
N PRO A 157 1.20 -13.29 20.07
CA PRO A 157 2.10 -12.34 19.41
C PRO A 157 3.55 -12.51 19.90
N LYS A 158 4.50 -12.35 18.99
CA LYS A 158 5.95 -12.49 19.20
C LYS A 158 6.67 -11.14 19.27
N SER A 159 5.97 -10.06 18.97
CA SER A 159 6.49 -8.69 19.03
C SER A 159 5.38 -7.71 19.42
N GLU A 160 5.80 -6.47 19.74
CA GLU A 160 4.87 -5.35 19.96
C GLU A 160 4.05 -5.07 18.69
N GLU A 161 4.70 -5.09 17.53
CA GLU A 161 4.05 -4.94 16.23
C GLU A 161 2.98 -6.01 16.00
N GLU A 162 3.29 -7.29 16.25
CA GLU A 162 2.30 -8.38 16.12
C GLU A 162 1.13 -8.21 17.10
N THR A 163 1.38 -7.62 18.28
CA THR A 163 0.31 -7.36 19.25
C THR A 163 -0.72 -6.39 18.68
N HIS A 164 -0.27 -5.30 18.05
CA HIS A 164 -1.17 -4.34 17.39
C HIS A 164 -1.80 -4.89 16.12
N PHE A 165 -1.02 -5.59 15.29
CA PHE A 165 -1.50 -6.25 14.09
C PHE A 165 -2.63 -7.25 14.37
N PHE A 166 -2.41 -8.15 15.33
CA PHE A 166 -3.40 -9.16 15.68
C PHE A 166 -4.64 -8.56 16.33
N ALA A 167 -4.50 -7.46 17.08
CA ALA A 167 -5.65 -6.71 17.57
C ALA A 167 -6.52 -6.18 16.42
N VAL A 168 -5.91 -5.51 15.43
CA VAL A 168 -6.64 -5.01 14.25
C VAL A 168 -7.26 -6.16 13.45
N LEU A 169 -6.57 -7.29 13.28
CA LEU A 169 -7.14 -8.48 12.63
C LEU A 169 -8.37 -9.01 13.38
N LYS A 170 -8.29 -9.17 14.71
CA LYS A 170 -9.42 -9.66 15.53
C LYS A 170 -10.63 -8.76 15.42
N GLU A 171 -10.41 -7.45 15.52
CA GLU A 171 -11.48 -6.45 15.41
C GLU A 171 -12.09 -6.46 14.00
N THR A 172 -11.27 -6.49 12.96
CA THR A 172 -11.74 -6.55 11.57
C THR A 172 -12.55 -7.81 11.30
N LEU A 173 -12.14 -8.97 11.83
CA LEU A 173 -12.90 -10.22 11.71
C LEU A 173 -14.27 -10.16 12.39
N ALA A 174 -14.39 -9.43 13.51
CA ALA A 174 -15.65 -9.23 14.20
C ALA A 174 -16.55 -8.22 13.48
N GLU A 175 -15.96 -7.14 12.96
CA GLU A 175 -16.67 -6.07 12.24
C GLU A 175 -17.12 -6.46 10.83
N LYS A 176 -16.31 -7.26 10.12
CA LYS A 176 -16.50 -7.55 8.69
C LYS A 176 -16.38 -9.04 8.36
N PRO A 177 -17.33 -9.89 8.79
CA PRO A 177 -17.31 -11.31 8.45
C PRO A 177 -17.33 -11.55 6.94
N GLY A 178 -16.36 -12.31 6.41
CA GLY A 178 -16.27 -12.66 4.98
C GLY A 178 -15.47 -11.65 4.12
N TRP A 179 -15.00 -10.55 4.72
CA TRP A 179 -14.29 -9.51 3.99
C TRP A 179 -12.89 -9.93 3.57
N PHE A 180 -12.19 -10.74 4.36
CA PHE A 180 -10.88 -11.24 3.96
C PHE A 180 -10.96 -12.22 2.78
N ALA A 181 -12.00 -13.06 2.72
CA ALA A 181 -12.29 -13.88 1.55
C ALA A 181 -12.59 -13.04 0.30
N GLN A 182 -13.32 -11.92 0.45
CA GLN A 182 -13.56 -10.99 -0.64
C GLN A 182 -12.26 -10.32 -1.11
N LEU A 183 -11.42 -9.83 -0.19
CA LEU A 183 -10.09 -9.27 -0.48
C LEU A 183 -9.25 -10.26 -1.29
N ALA A 184 -9.03 -11.45 -0.74
CA ALA A 184 -8.20 -12.47 -1.35
C ALA A 184 -8.72 -12.92 -2.72
N LYS A 185 -10.04 -12.95 -2.92
CA LYS A 185 -10.66 -13.28 -4.21
C LYS A 185 -10.44 -12.19 -5.27
N ASN A 186 -10.47 -10.93 -4.87
CA ASN A 186 -10.43 -9.80 -5.79
C ASN A 186 -9.01 -9.39 -6.19
N ILE A 187 -8.02 -9.62 -5.33
CA ILE A 187 -6.62 -9.32 -5.62
C ILE A 187 -6.10 -10.25 -6.73
N ARG A 188 -5.64 -9.66 -7.83
CA ARG A 188 -5.11 -10.34 -9.01
C ARG A 188 -3.61 -10.56 -8.96
N GLY A 189 -2.91 -9.82 -8.09
CA GLY A 189 -1.50 -10.00 -7.81
C GLY A 189 -0.91 -8.89 -6.95
N VAL A 190 0.32 -9.12 -6.51
CA VAL A 190 1.16 -8.17 -5.79
C VAL A 190 2.49 -7.95 -6.51
N SER A 191 3.00 -6.72 -6.50
CA SER A 191 4.41 -6.43 -6.80
C SER A 191 5.11 -6.01 -5.53
N GLU A 192 6.19 -6.70 -5.16
CA GLU A 192 6.91 -6.52 -3.90
C GLU A 192 8.31 -5.95 -4.13
N GLU A 193 8.63 -4.88 -3.41
CA GLU A 193 9.81 -4.06 -3.62
C GLU A 193 11.04 -4.51 -2.84
N THR A 194 10.93 -5.14 -1.66
CA THR A 194 12.10 -5.38 -0.80
C THR A 194 12.41 -6.85 -0.57
N THR A 195 13.69 -7.12 -0.30
CA THR A 195 14.21 -8.45 0.03
C THR A 195 13.40 -9.15 1.14
N THR A 196 12.98 -8.40 2.17
CA THR A 196 12.19 -8.95 3.28
C THR A 196 10.82 -9.43 2.83
N GLY A 197 10.07 -8.60 2.09
CA GLY A 197 8.76 -9.00 1.57
C GLY A 197 8.87 -10.13 0.55
N VAL A 198 9.88 -10.09 -0.32
CA VAL A 198 10.17 -11.19 -1.28
C VAL A 198 10.41 -12.51 -0.56
N ASN A 199 11.18 -12.52 0.53
CA ASN A 199 11.40 -13.72 1.34
C ASN A 199 10.10 -14.26 1.95
N ARG A 200 9.21 -13.37 2.42
CA ARG A 200 7.86 -13.77 2.90
C ARG A 200 7.04 -14.41 1.77
N LEU A 201 7.06 -13.83 0.57
CA LEU A 201 6.38 -14.38 -0.60
C LEU A 201 6.92 -15.75 -1.01
N TYR A 202 8.24 -15.95 -1.04
CA TYR A 202 8.84 -17.26 -1.31
C TYR A 202 8.47 -18.30 -0.24
N GLN A 203 8.40 -17.91 1.03
CA GLN A 203 7.95 -18.81 2.09
C GLN A 203 6.50 -19.26 1.85
N LEU A 204 5.60 -18.32 1.56
CA LEU A 204 4.20 -18.62 1.21
C LEU A 204 4.10 -19.52 -0.02
N ALA A 205 4.90 -19.27 -1.05
CA ALA A 205 4.90 -20.07 -2.27
C ALA A 205 5.40 -21.50 -2.02
N ARG A 206 6.51 -21.67 -1.29
CA ARG A 206 7.05 -22.98 -0.91
C ARG A 206 6.06 -23.80 -0.07
N ASP A 207 5.30 -23.13 0.79
CA ASP A 207 4.29 -23.76 1.63
C ASP A 207 2.96 -24.02 0.90
N GLY A 208 2.83 -23.61 -0.38
CA GLY A 208 1.58 -23.72 -1.14
C GLY A 208 0.45 -22.83 -0.60
N LYS A 209 0.79 -21.73 0.09
CA LYS A 209 -0.14 -20.82 0.78
C LYS A 209 -0.31 -19.46 0.11
N LEU A 210 0.51 -19.15 -0.89
CA LEU A 210 0.42 -17.88 -1.62
C LEU A 210 -0.94 -17.77 -2.33
N LEU A 211 -1.72 -16.75 -2.00
CA LEU A 211 -3.13 -16.60 -2.44
C LEU A 211 -3.27 -16.08 -3.87
N PHE A 212 -2.31 -15.29 -4.35
CA PHE A 212 -2.34 -14.64 -5.65
C PHE A 212 -0.92 -14.51 -6.23
N PRO A 213 -0.77 -14.34 -7.56
CA PRO A 213 0.53 -14.15 -8.20
C PRO A 213 1.32 -13.00 -7.57
N ALA A 214 2.65 -13.18 -7.48
CA ALA A 214 3.54 -12.16 -6.96
C ALA A 214 4.69 -11.89 -7.93
N ILE A 215 5.01 -10.62 -8.15
CA ILE A 215 6.18 -10.18 -8.91
C ILE A 215 7.22 -9.65 -7.91
N ASN A 216 8.39 -10.26 -7.94
CA ASN A 216 9.57 -9.81 -7.21
C ASN A 216 10.22 -8.66 -7.99
N VAL A 217 9.99 -7.42 -7.55
CA VAL A 217 10.60 -6.23 -8.15
C VAL A 217 12.02 -6.04 -7.65
N ASN A 218 12.28 -6.36 -6.38
CA ASN A 218 13.59 -6.24 -5.72
C ASN A 218 14.74 -6.82 -6.57
N ASP A 219 14.56 -8.03 -7.11
CA ASP A 219 15.62 -8.77 -7.81
C ASP A 219 15.79 -8.35 -9.28
N SER A 220 15.01 -7.37 -9.75
CA SER A 220 15.36 -6.68 -10.99
C SER A 220 16.75 -6.07 -10.86
N VAL A 221 17.59 -6.21 -11.89
CA VAL A 221 18.97 -5.67 -11.86
C VAL A 221 18.95 -4.16 -11.65
N THR A 222 18.01 -3.46 -12.30
CA THR A 222 17.79 -2.02 -12.19
C THR A 222 17.23 -1.57 -10.83
N LYS A 223 16.87 -2.51 -9.95
CA LYS A 223 16.44 -2.25 -8.57
C LYS A 223 17.57 -2.63 -7.62
N SER A 224 17.86 -3.92 -7.49
CA SER A 224 18.86 -4.47 -6.55
C SER A 224 20.27 -3.90 -6.70
N LYS A 225 20.71 -3.51 -7.91
CA LYS A 225 22.05 -2.98 -8.15
C LYS A 225 22.12 -1.45 -8.18
N PHE A 226 20.99 -0.77 -8.00
CA PHE A 226 20.93 0.67 -7.93
C PHE A 226 20.41 1.12 -6.58
N ASP A 227 19.11 0.98 -6.35
CA ASP A 227 18.42 1.45 -5.15
C ASP A 227 19.00 0.85 -3.84
N ASN A 228 19.29 -0.45 -3.82
CA ASN A 228 19.85 -1.07 -2.61
C ASN A 228 21.34 -0.69 -2.36
N LEU A 229 22.03 -0.03 -3.30
CA LEU A 229 23.49 0.18 -3.27
C LEU A 229 23.92 1.66 -3.25
N TYR A 230 23.30 2.51 -4.06
CA TYR A 230 23.68 3.92 -4.26
C TYR A 230 22.75 4.85 -3.49
#